data_AF-A0A954QD86-F1
#
_entry.id   AF-A0A954QD86-F1
#
_cell.length_a   1.000
_cell.length_b   1.000
_cell.length_c   1.000
_cell.angle_alpha   90.00
_cell.angle_beta   90.00
_cell.angle_gamma   90.00
#
_symmetry.space_group_name_H-M   'P 1'
#
loop_
_entity.id
_entity.type
_entity.pdbx_description
1 polymer ?
#
loop_
_entity_poly.entity_id
_entity_poly.type
_entity_poly.pdbx_seq_one_letter_code
_entity_poly.pdbx_strand_id
1 'polypeptide(L)'
;SFAAMKDEPHAWQMSLEEVWAKAAEQGGNEVTEFHIVGGLHPDISMGWYEEMLRGLKERFPKAHLKAFTAIEIGWFAKREKISLEETLKRFMAAGLGSLPGGGAEIFHPEVREVICDGKLDADEWIEVHRAAHGLGLKTNCTMLYGHVEKVHHKVDHLMRLRTLQDESGGFNAFVPLAYHPENNYLGLKYHTTGLDDLRHIATARLVLDNIPHVKA
;
A
#
# COMPACT_ATOMS: atom_id res chain seq x y z
N SER A 1 -0.01 1.70 -17.20
CA SER A 1 0.36 1.01 -15.96
C SER A 1 1.78 1.45 -15.63
N PHE A 2 2.13 1.64 -14.35
CA PHE A 2 3.53 1.85 -13.95
C PHE A 2 4.29 0.53 -13.76
N ALA A 3 3.61 -0.61 -13.93
CA ALA A 3 4.27 -1.92 -13.96
C ALA A 3 5.04 -2.09 -15.27
N ALA A 4 6.22 -2.70 -15.19
CA ALA A 4 7.03 -3.08 -16.33
C ALA A 4 7.29 -4.60 -16.30
N MET A 5 7.11 -5.28 -17.42
CA MET A 5 7.49 -6.68 -17.57
C MET A 5 8.99 -6.80 -17.83
N LYS A 6 9.61 -7.94 -17.47
CA LYS A 6 11.07 -8.13 -17.52
C LYS A 6 11.69 -7.88 -18.89
N ASP A 7 10.94 -8.16 -19.96
CA ASP A 7 11.33 -8.00 -21.36
C ASP A 7 11.02 -6.61 -21.93
N GLU A 8 10.37 -5.74 -21.16
CA GLU A 8 10.08 -4.38 -21.61
C GLU A 8 11.31 -3.47 -21.50
N PRO A 9 11.61 -2.64 -22.51
CA PRO A 9 12.83 -1.82 -22.53
C PRO A 9 12.99 -0.83 -21.37
N HIS A 10 11.90 -0.50 -20.68
CA HIS A 10 11.87 0.45 -19.57
C HIS A 10 11.89 -0.24 -18.19
N ALA A 11 11.93 -1.57 -18.15
CA ALA A 11 12.04 -2.33 -16.92
C ALA A 11 13.44 -2.18 -16.32
N TRP A 12 13.49 -2.05 -15.00
CA TRP A 12 14.74 -2.00 -14.24
C TRP A 12 14.53 -2.64 -12.87
N GLN A 13 15.62 -3.09 -12.28
CA GLN A 13 15.67 -3.67 -10.95
C GLN A 13 16.94 -3.16 -10.27
N MET A 14 16.82 -2.71 -9.01
CA MET A 14 17.98 -2.33 -8.21
C MET A 14 18.57 -3.54 -7.48
N SER A 15 19.89 -3.61 -7.37
CA SER A 15 20.57 -4.47 -6.40
C SER A 15 20.39 -3.96 -4.96
N LEU A 16 20.75 -4.76 -3.97
CA LEU A 16 20.70 -4.34 -2.56
C LEU A 16 21.60 -3.12 -2.32
N GLU A 17 22.80 -3.13 -2.90
CA GLU A 17 23.78 -2.06 -2.84
C GLU A 17 23.23 -0.77 -3.43
N GLU A 18 22.56 -0.85 -4.59
CA GLU A 18 21.92 0.29 -5.21
C GLU A 18 20.78 0.83 -4.33
N VAL A 19 19.96 -0.04 -3.72
CA VAL A 19 18.89 0.39 -2.79
C VAL A 19 19.47 1.16 -1.62
N TRP A 20 20.53 0.64 -0.98
CA TRP A 20 21.15 1.31 0.17
C TRP A 20 21.88 2.59 -0.21
N ALA A 21 22.54 2.62 -1.37
CA ALA A 21 23.17 3.83 -1.90
C ALA A 21 22.12 4.92 -2.14
N LYS A 22 21.01 4.56 -2.79
CA LYS A 22 19.89 5.48 -3.02
C LYS A 22 19.28 5.98 -1.73
N ALA A 23 19.16 5.14 -0.70
CA ALA A 23 18.69 5.55 0.62
C ALA A 23 19.63 6.57 1.27
N ALA A 24 20.95 6.40 1.12
CA ALA A 24 21.95 7.32 1.67
C ALA A 24 21.89 8.72 1.04
N GLU A 25 21.53 8.81 -0.24
CA GLU A 25 21.36 10.08 -0.95
C GLU A 25 20.23 10.96 -0.39
N GLN A 26 19.23 10.38 0.30
CA GLN A 26 18.01 11.07 0.74
C GLN A 26 18.14 11.87 2.05
N GLY A 27 19.36 12.10 2.53
CA GLY A 27 19.62 12.88 3.76
C GLY A 27 20.45 12.15 4.83
N GLY A 28 21.15 11.08 4.45
CA GLY A 28 22.03 10.35 5.37
C GLY A 28 21.32 9.90 6.65
N ASN A 29 21.89 10.23 7.81
CA ASN A 29 21.37 9.81 9.12
C ASN A 29 20.20 10.66 9.66
N GLU A 30 19.77 11.70 8.94
CA GLU A 30 18.63 12.54 9.35
C GLU A 30 17.29 12.04 8.84
N VAL A 31 17.29 11.08 7.91
CA VAL A 31 16.07 10.43 7.43
C VAL A 31 15.35 9.73 8.58
N THR A 32 14.08 10.10 8.79
CA THR A 32 13.23 9.55 9.86
C THR A 32 12.36 8.40 9.40
N GLU A 33 12.06 8.31 8.10
CA GLU A 33 11.25 7.23 7.52
C GLU A 33 11.66 6.95 6.07
N PHE A 34 11.79 5.67 5.72
CA PHE A 34 11.81 5.21 4.35
C PHE A 34 10.45 4.60 3.98
N HIS A 35 9.87 5.06 2.88
CA HIS A 35 8.67 4.48 2.31
C HIS A 35 9.03 3.64 1.07
N ILE A 36 8.78 2.33 1.13
CA ILE A 36 9.24 1.36 0.14
C ILE A 36 8.03 0.58 -0.40
N VAL A 37 7.71 0.77 -1.67
CA VAL A 37 6.69 0.03 -2.41
C VAL A 37 7.24 -0.35 -3.78
N GLY A 38 6.89 -1.53 -4.28
CA GLY A 38 7.38 -2.01 -5.57
C GLY A 38 6.37 -2.87 -6.32
N GLY A 39 6.83 -3.41 -7.45
CA GLY A 39 6.10 -4.44 -8.19
C GLY A 39 6.30 -5.84 -7.60
N LEU A 40 5.44 -6.78 -8.02
CA LEU A 40 5.50 -8.19 -7.62
C LEU A 40 6.52 -8.94 -8.51
N HIS A 41 7.80 -8.85 -8.16
CA HIS A 41 8.87 -9.39 -9.01
C HIS A 41 9.03 -10.91 -8.87
N PRO A 42 8.75 -11.72 -9.91
CA PRO A 42 8.69 -13.18 -9.79
C PRO A 42 10.02 -13.81 -9.35
N ASP A 43 11.14 -13.26 -9.81
CA ASP A 43 12.48 -13.83 -9.58
C ASP A 43 13.15 -13.37 -8.27
N ILE A 44 12.61 -12.37 -7.55
CA ILE A 44 13.23 -11.86 -6.32
C ILE A 44 12.61 -12.56 -5.11
N SER A 45 13.40 -13.35 -4.38
CA SER A 45 12.94 -14.13 -3.23
C SER A 45 12.51 -13.23 -2.05
N MET A 46 11.68 -13.76 -1.15
CA MET A 46 11.31 -13.04 0.08
C MET A 46 12.56 -12.71 0.92
N GLY A 47 13.56 -13.59 0.94
CA GLY A 47 14.82 -13.39 1.65
C GLY A 47 15.62 -12.17 1.17
N TRP A 48 15.57 -11.86 -0.12
CA TRP A 48 16.20 -10.65 -0.65
C TRP A 48 15.59 -9.38 -0.03
N TYR A 49 14.26 -9.32 0.09
CA TYR A 49 13.57 -8.19 0.72
C TYR A 49 13.84 -8.09 2.22
N GLU A 50 14.01 -9.23 2.91
CA GLU A 50 14.47 -9.23 4.30
C GLU A 50 15.89 -8.67 4.43
N GLU A 51 16.81 -9.05 3.54
CA GLU A 51 18.18 -8.51 3.50
C GLU A 51 18.18 -7.01 3.20
N MET A 52 17.32 -6.57 2.28
CA MET A 52 17.11 -5.15 1.98
C MET A 52 16.73 -4.37 3.26
N LEU A 53 15.72 -4.84 4.00
CA LEU A 53 15.29 -4.20 5.25
C LEU A 53 16.39 -4.25 6.33
N ARG A 54 17.05 -5.39 6.52
CA ARG A 54 18.14 -5.55 7.50
C ARG A 54 19.27 -4.57 7.21
N GLY A 55 19.71 -4.49 5.95
CA GLY A 55 20.77 -3.57 5.54
C GLY A 55 20.39 -2.09 5.69
N LEU A 56 19.13 -1.74 5.45
CA LEU A 56 18.60 -0.39 5.74
C LEU A 56 18.59 -0.09 7.23
N LYS A 57 18.13 -1.01 8.08
CA LYS A 57 18.16 -0.81 9.55
C LYS A 57 19.58 -0.71 10.10
N GLU A 58 20.53 -1.47 9.56
CA GLU A 58 21.94 -1.42 9.95
C GLU A 58 22.55 -0.03 9.66
N ARG A 59 22.29 0.50 8.46
CA ARG A 59 22.85 1.79 7.99
C ARG A 59 22.10 2.99 8.58
N PHE A 60 20.78 2.87 8.77
CA PHE A 60 19.89 3.93 9.22
C PHE A 60 19.05 3.47 10.42
N PRO A 61 19.67 3.20 11.59
CA PRO A 61 18.98 2.56 12.72
C PRO A 61 17.81 3.39 13.29
N LYS A 62 17.85 4.71 13.13
CA LYS A 62 16.79 5.63 13.55
C LYS A 62 15.63 5.72 12.56
N ALA A 63 15.84 5.38 11.29
CA ALA A 63 14.80 5.47 10.28
C ALA A 63 13.74 4.38 10.52
N HIS A 64 12.48 4.79 10.44
CA HIS A 64 11.33 3.91 10.39
C HIS A 64 11.19 3.30 9.00
N LEU A 65 10.94 2.00 8.90
CA LEU A 65 10.74 1.36 7.60
C LEU A 65 9.24 1.14 7.39
N LYS A 66 8.64 2.00 6.56
CA LYS A 66 7.27 1.84 6.07
C LYS A 66 7.32 1.14 4.71
N ALA A 67 7.12 -0.17 4.70
CA ALA A 67 7.31 -0.96 3.48
C ALA A 67 6.16 -1.92 3.24
N PHE A 68 5.98 -2.26 1.96
CA PHE A 68 5.06 -3.27 1.43
C PHE A 68 3.58 -2.98 1.64
N THR A 69 2.88 -2.81 0.54
CA THR A 69 1.42 -2.79 0.50
C THR A 69 0.84 -4.15 0.89
N ALA A 70 -0.46 -4.20 1.19
CA ALA A 70 -1.13 -5.47 1.44
C ALA A 70 -1.04 -6.43 0.24
N ILE A 71 -0.99 -5.89 -0.99
CA ILE A 71 -0.79 -6.68 -2.22
C ILE A 71 0.54 -7.44 -2.17
N GLU A 72 1.63 -6.77 -1.81
CA GLU A 72 2.95 -7.39 -1.69
C GLU A 72 2.97 -8.45 -0.59
N ILE A 73 2.43 -8.14 0.61
CA ILE A 73 2.37 -9.09 1.72
C ILE A 73 1.57 -10.35 1.37
N GLY A 74 0.37 -10.19 0.80
CA GLY A 74 -0.44 -11.33 0.38
C GLY A 74 0.22 -12.15 -0.73
N TRP A 75 0.94 -11.49 -1.65
CA TRP A 75 1.72 -12.18 -2.67
C TRP A 75 2.88 -13.00 -2.08
N PHE A 76 3.65 -12.45 -1.14
CA PHE A 76 4.71 -13.19 -0.45
C PHE A 76 4.16 -14.40 0.31
N ALA A 77 3.06 -14.22 1.06
CA ALA A 77 2.42 -15.31 1.79
C ALA A 77 2.01 -16.47 0.86
N LYS A 78 1.35 -16.15 -0.27
CA LYS A 78 0.96 -17.13 -1.29
C LYS A 78 2.18 -17.83 -1.90
N ARG A 79 3.21 -17.08 -2.26
CA ARG A 79 4.41 -17.64 -2.94
C ARG A 79 5.22 -18.56 -2.03
N GLU A 80 5.45 -18.13 -0.79
CA GLU A 80 6.22 -18.88 0.21
C GLU A 80 5.38 -19.98 0.89
N LYS A 81 4.07 -20.03 0.63
CA LYS A 81 3.11 -20.97 1.22
C LYS A 81 3.09 -20.91 2.75
N ILE A 82 3.12 -19.69 3.29
CA ILE A 82 3.07 -19.41 4.73
C ILE A 82 1.88 -18.48 5.03
N SER A 83 1.52 -18.37 6.31
CA SER A 83 0.43 -17.48 6.74
C SER A 83 0.83 -16.01 6.61
N LEU A 84 -0.16 -15.12 6.51
CA LEU A 84 0.05 -13.68 6.58
C LEU A 84 0.80 -13.27 7.85
N GLU A 85 0.45 -13.89 8.98
CA GLU A 85 1.09 -13.65 10.27
C GLU A 85 2.58 -14.00 10.24
N GLU A 86 2.94 -15.16 9.67
CA GLU A 86 4.34 -15.58 9.53
C GLU A 86 5.10 -14.67 8.56
N THR A 87 4.50 -14.30 7.44
CA THR A 87 5.09 -13.33 6.49
C THR A 87 5.41 -12.01 7.17
N LEU A 88 4.45 -11.46 7.92
CA LEU A 88 4.62 -10.20 8.65
C LEU A 88 5.68 -10.32 9.75
N LYS A 89 5.67 -11.39 10.54
CA LYS A 89 6.68 -11.65 11.59
C LYS A 89 8.10 -11.70 11.03
N ARG A 90 8.29 -12.35 9.88
CA ARG A 90 9.59 -12.40 9.20
C ARG A 90 10.07 -11.00 8.77
N PHE A 91 9.18 -10.20 8.16
CA PHE A 91 9.55 -8.82 7.79
C PHE A 91 9.75 -7.91 9.00
N MET A 92 8.98 -8.07 10.09
CA MET A 92 9.20 -7.37 11.35
C MET A 92 10.57 -7.70 11.95
N ALA A 93 10.95 -8.98 11.95
CA ALA A 93 12.27 -9.42 12.39
C ALA A 93 13.39 -8.85 11.51
N ALA A 94 13.11 -8.58 10.24
CA ALA A 94 14.03 -7.91 9.32
C ALA A 94 14.06 -6.37 9.48
N GLY A 95 13.12 -5.78 10.23
CA GLY A 95 13.11 -4.35 10.53
C GLY A 95 11.90 -3.56 10.02
N LEU A 96 10.87 -4.22 9.46
CA LEU A 96 9.62 -3.58 9.06
C LEU A 96 8.94 -2.93 10.27
N GLY A 97 8.56 -1.65 10.13
CA GLY A 97 7.91 -0.89 11.20
C GLY A 97 6.43 -0.59 10.98
N SER A 98 5.96 -0.48 9.74
CA SER A 98 4.54 -0.25 9.41
C SER A 98 4.25 -0.54 7.95
N LEU A 99 2.99 -0.71 7.58
CA LEU A 99 2.60 -0.86 6.17
C LEU A 99 2.00 0.46 5.63
N PRO A 100 2.31 0.85 4.38
CA PRO A 100 1.51 1.84 3.66
C PRO A 100 0.12 1.31 3.32
N GLY A 101 -0.77 2.19 2.87
CA GLY A 101 -2.18 1.86 2.59
C GLY A 101 -2.50 1.51 1.15
N GLY A 102 -1.50 1.38 0.29
CA GLY A 102 -1.71 1.17 -1.15
C GLY A 102 -2.39 -0.16 -1.51
N GLY A 103 -2.90 -0.22 -2.73
CA GLY A 103 -3.52 -1.43 -3.30
C GLY A 103 -4.98 -1.67 -2.93
N ALA A 104 -5.57 -0.79 -2.11
CA ALA A 104 -6.98 -0.85 -1.75
C ALA A 104 -7.90 -0.53 -2.93
N GLU A 105 -7.52 0.47 -3.75
CA GLU A 105 -8.29 0.99 -4.90
C GLU A 105 -9.74 1.33 -4.51
N ILE A 106 -10.73 0.66 -5.10
CA ILE A 106 -12.12 0.56 -4.62
C ILE A 106 -12.38 -0.91 -4.27
N PHE A 107 -13.13 -1.17 -3.21
CA PHE A 107 -13.35 -2.55 -2.75
C PHE A 107 -14.45 -3.28 -3.51
N HIS A 108 -15.49 -2.56 -3.93
CA HIS A 108 -16.64 -3.19 -4.57
C HIS A 108 -16.24 -4.02 -5.81
N PRO A 109 -16.68 -5.30 -5.92
CA PRO A 109 -16.27 -6.20 -6.99
C PRO A 109 -16.50 -5.65 -8.40
N GLU A 110 -17.64 -4.99 -8.66
CA GLU A 110 -17.94 -4.37 -9.97
C GLU A 110 -16.84 -3.42 -10.46
N VAL A 111 -16.18 -2.71 -9.53
CA VAL A 111 -15.09 -1.79 -9.89
C VAL A 111 -13.78 -2.54 -9.98
N ARG A 112 -13.52 -3.47 -9.05
CA ARG A 112 -12.28 -4.25 -9.04
C ARG A 112 -12.12 -5.10 -10.29
N GLU A 113 -13.19 -5.69 -10.80
CA GLU A 113 -13.17 -6.44 -12.07
C GLU A 113 -12.68 -5.59 -13.24
N VAL A 114 -12.89 -4.27 -13.19
CA VAL A 114 -12.45 -3.33 -14.22
C VAL A 114 -11.01 -2.86 -13.98
N ILE A 115 -10.62 -2.61 -12.73
CA ILE A 115 -9.38 -1.88 -12.41
C ILE A 115 -8.27 -2.71 -11.72
N CYS A 116 -8.57 -3.94 -11.29
CA CYS A 116 -7.72 -4.76 -10.41
C CYS A 116 -7.50 -6.19 -10.94
N ASP A 117 -7.18 -6.34 -12.22
CA ASP A 117 -6.84 -7.65 -12.77
C ASP A 117 -5.61 -8.26 -12.05
N GLY A 118 -5.74 -9.51 -11.61
CA GLY A 118 -4.69 -10.29 -10.93
C GLY A 118 -4.24 -9.79 -9.55
N LYS A 119 -4.86 -8.76 -8.97
CA LYS A 119 -4.57 -8.28 -7.60
C LYS A 119 -5.37 -9.05 -6.55
N LEU A 120 -4.98 -8.91 -5.27
CA LEU A 120 -5.81 -9.38 -4.15
C LEU A 120 -7.23 -8.80 -4.25
N ASP A 121 -8.23 -9.55 -3.81
CA ASP A 121 -9.56 -8.98 -3.64
C ASP A 121 -9.63 -8.08 -2.39
N ALA A 122 -10.82 -7.53 -2.12
CA ALA A 122 -11.03 -6.62 -1.01
C ALA A 122 -10.97 -7.31 0.37
N ASP A 123 -11.37 -8.57 0.45
CA ASP A 123 -11.33 -9.34 1.71
C ASP A 123 -9.90 -9.73 2.04
N GLU A 124 -9.14 -10.19 1.04
CA GLU A 124 -7.73 -10.48 1.18
C GLU A 124 -6.93 -9.24 1.61
N TRP A 125 -7.23 -8.06 1.04
CA TRP A 125 -6.61 -6.80 1.47
C TRP A 125 -6.92 -6.48 2.95
N ILE A 126 -8.19 -6.63 3.36
CA ILE A 126 -8.62 -6.42 4.76
C ILE A 126 -7.92 -7.40 5.71
N GLU A 127 -7.81 -8.67 5.34
CA GLU A 127 -7.19 -9.70 6.18
C GLU A 127 -5.70 -9.47 6.39
N VAL A 128 -4.99 -8.93 5.39
CA VAL A 128 -3.59 -8.52 5.57
C VAL A 128 -3.48 -7.41 6.62
N HIS A 129 -4.31 -6.37 6.53
CA HIS A 129 -4.29 -5.29 7.50
C HIS A 129 -4.74 -5.75 8.89
N ARG A 130 -5.76 -6.62 8.97
CA ARG A 130 -6.19 -7.27 10.22
C ARG A 130 -5.04 -8.03 10.88
N ALA A 131 -4.32 -8.85 10.12
CA ALA A 131 -3.17 -9.61 10.64
C ALA A 131 -2.05 -8.67 11.11
N ALA A 132 -1.74 -7.61 10.35
CA ALA A 132 -0.76 -6.60 10.75
C ALA A 132 -1.15 -5.91 12.06
N HIS A 133 -2.41 -5.50 12.20
CA HIS A 133 -2.92 -4.86 13.41
C HIS A 133 -2.88 -5.80 14.62
N GLY A 134 -3.21 -7.08 14.44
CA GLY A 134 -3.11 -8.11 15.47
C GLY A 134 -1.69 -8.34 15.99
N LEU A 135 -0.67 -8.05 15.16
CA LEU A 135 0.74 -8.07 15.53
C LEU A 135 1.25 -6.72 16.08
N GLY A 136 0.36 -5.74 16.25
CA GLY A 136 0.70 -4.41 16.76
C GLY A 136 1.30 -3.46 15.73
N LEU A 137 1.38 -3.85 14.45
CA LEU A 137 1.80 -2.94 13.39
C LEU A 137 0.73 -1.89 13.12
N LYS A 138 1.16 -0.65 12.90
CA LYS A 138 0.30 0.39 12.36
C LYS A 138 0.32 0.35 10.83
N THR A 139 -0.80 0.72 10.23
CA THR A 139 -0.91 0.80 8.77
C THR A 139 -1.67 2.05 8.34
N ASN A 140 -1.62 2.40 7.06
CA ASN A 140 -2.55 3.37 6.47
C ASN A 140 -3.59 2.65 5.61
N CYS A 141 -4.62 3.36 5.18
CA CYS A 141 -5.57 2.90 4.17
C CYS A 141 -5.76 3.98 3.10
N THR A 142 -6.05 3.57 1.86
CA THR A 142 -6.30 4.49 0.76
C THR A 142 -7.64 4.20 0.09
N MET A 143 -8.16 5.16 -0.67
CA MET A 143 -9.26 4.93 -1.62
C MET A 143 -8.97 5.69 -2.91
N LEU A 144 -8.91 4.99 -4.04
CA LEU A 144 -8.80 5.62 -5.36
C LEU A 144 -10.19 6.12 -5.81
N TYR A 145 -10.31 7.39 -6.19
CA TYR A 145 -11.60 7.99 -6.59
C TYR A 145 -11.49 8.82 -7.87
N GLY A 146 -12.64 9.11 -8.49
CA GLY A 146 -12.71 9.96 -9.68
C GLY A 146 -12.48 9.20 -10.98
N HIS A 147 -12.76 7.89 -11.02
CA HIS A 147 -12.63 7.04 -12.20
C HIS A 147 -14.00 6.43 -12.56
N VAL A 148 -14.09 5.10 -12.65
CA VAL A 148 -15.30 4.38 -13.08
C VAL A 148 -16.29 4.12 -11.94
N GLU A 149 -15.94 4.49 -10.70
CA GLU A 149 -16.74 4.15 -9.53
C GLU A 149 -18.01 5.01 -9.38
N LYS A 150 -19.03 4.43 -8.75
CA LYS A 150 -20.27 5.11 -8.36
C LYS A 150 -20.20 5.51 -6.88
N VAL A 151 -21.10 6.39 -6.45
CA VAL A 151 -21.17 6.86 -5.05
C VAL A 151 -21.30 5.70 -4.06
N HIS A 152 -22.15 4.70 -4.34
CA HIS A 152 -22.33 3.57 -3.42
C HIS A 152 -21.07 2.69 -3.29
N HIS A 153 -20.23 2.59 -4.32
CA HIS A 153 -18.95 1.89 -4.22
C HIS A 153 -17.99 2.57 -3.24
N LYS A 154 -18.01 3.91 -3.18
CA LYS A 154 -17.20 4.68 -2.23
C LYS A 154 -17.74 4.56 -0.80
N VAL A 155 -19.06 4.57 -0.64
CA VAL A 155 -19.69 4.34 0.67
C VAL A 155 -19.34 2.95 1.19
N ASP A 156 -19.51 1.90 0.37
CA ASP A 156 -19.08 0.54 0.71
C ASP A 156 -17.62 0.50 1.16
N HIS A 157 -16.73 1.10 0.37
CA HIS A 157 -15.30 1.13 0.69
C HIS A 157 -15.00 1.79 2.05
N LEU A 158 -15.54 3.00 2.29
CA LEU A 158 -15.35 3.71 3.56
C LEU A 158 -15.93 2.95 4.76
N MET A 159 -17.11 2.32 4.59
CA MET A 159 -17.73 1.54 5.66
C MET A 159 -16.91 0.30 6.02
N ARG A 160 -16.31 -0.38 5.05
CA ARG A 160 -15.43 -1.53 5.30
C ARG A 160 -14.15 -1.12 6.05
N LEU A 161 -13.53 -0.01 5.65
CA LEU A 161 -12.37 0.54 6.37
C LEU A 161 -12.72 0.89 7.82
N ARG A 162 -13.87 1.55 8.02
CA ARG A 162 -14.39 1.89 9.34
C ARG A 162 -14.64 0.65 10.21
N THR A 163 -15.28 -0.39 9.67
CA THR A 163 -15.51 -1.65 10.39
C THR A 163 -14.21 -2.30 10.83
N LEU A 164 -13.24 -2.44 9.92
CA LEU A 164 -11.93 -3.01 10.28
C LEU A 164 -11.23 -2.16 11.36
N GLN A 165 -11.37 -0.83 11.30
CA GLN A 165 -10.81 0.04 12.32
C GLN A 165 -11.49 -0.14 13.68
N ASP A 166 -12.81 -0.30 13.73
CA ASP A 166 -13.54 -0.60 14.99
C ASP A 166 -13.07 -1.92 15.60
N GLU A 167 -12.73 -2.90 14.77
CA GLU A 167 -12.29 -4.23 15.22
C GLU A 167 -10.83 -4.26 15.70
N SER A 168 -9.94 -3.45 15.09
CA SER A 168 -8.49 -3.63 15.23
C SER A 168 -7.70 -2.38 15.61
N GLY A 169 -8.24 -1.18 15.41
CA GLY A 169 -7.63 0.10 15.82
C GLY A 169 -6.24 0.39 15.24
N GLY A 170 -5.85 -0.28 14.16
CA GLY A 170 -4.48 -0.25 13.64
C GLY A 170 -4.23 0.77 12.53
N PHE A 171 -5.27 1.34 11.92
CA PHE A 171 -5.07 2.40 10.93
C PHE A 171 -4.64 3.71 11.61
N ASN A 172 -3.65 4.36 10.99
CA ASN A 172 -3.14 5.66 11.39
C ASN A 172 -3.72 6.79 10.51
N ALA A 173 -3.72 6.62 9.19
CA ALA A 173 -4.27 7.61 8.28
C ALA A 173 -5.07 6.99 7.14
N PHE A 174 -6.15 7.67 6.78
CA PHE A 174 -6.84 7.51 5.51
C PHE A 174 -6.26 8.47 4.47
N VAL A 175 -6.05 7.98 3.24
CA VAL A 175 -5.47 8.74 2.13
C VAL A 175 -6.39 8.65 0.90
N PRO A 176 -7.20 9.69 0.61
CA PRO A 176 -7.95 9.73 -0.64
C PRO A 176 -6.99 9.98 -1.81
N LEU A 177 -7.01 9.13 -2.83
CA LEU A 177 -6.15 9.22 -4.01
C LEU A 177 -6.99 9.62 -5.23
N ALA A 178 -6.76 10.82 -5.76
CA ALA A 178 -7.38 11.24 -7.01
C ALA A 178 -6.83 10.41 -8.17
N TYR A 179 -7.71 9.98 -9.06
CA TYR A 179 -7.32 9.28 -10.27
C TYR A 179 -6.61 10.22 -11.26
N HIS A 180 -5.51 9.72 -11.83
CA HIS A 180 -4.75 10.39 -12.88
C HIS A 180 -4.92 9.63 -14.21
N PRO A 181 -5.51 10.27 -15.25
CA PRO A 181 -5.84 9.63 -16.52
C PRO A 181 -4.64 9.25 -17.40
N GLU A 182 -3.45 9.78 -17.10
CA GLU A 182 -2.26 9.57 -17.92
C GLU A 182 -1.74 8.12 -17.84
N ASN A 183 -1.18 7.63 -18.95
CA ASN A 183 -0.39 6.40 -19.04
C ASN A 183 -1.05 5.15 -18.44
N ASN A 184 -2.36 5.00 -18.55
CA ASN A 184 -3.08 3.82 -18.07
C ASN A 184 -4.13 3.30 -19.07
N TYR A 185 -4.58 2.07 -18.85
CA TYR A 185 -5.43 1.33 -19.79
C TYR A 185 -6.92 1.71 -19.72
N LEU A 186 -7.34 2.50 -18.71
CA LEU A 186 -8.75 2.88 -18.57
C LEU A 186 -9.18 3.92 -19.61
N GLY A 187 -8.23 4.65 -20.23
CA GLY A 187 -8.49 5.54 -21.34
C GLY A 187 -9.40 6.73 -21.02
N LEU A 188 -9.72 6.95 -19.74
CA LEU A 188 -10.45 8.13 -19.27
C LEU A 188 -9.59 9.38 -19.52
N LYS A 189 -10.25 10.51 -19.80
CA LYS A 189 -9.57 11.77 -20.19
C LYS A 189 -9.89 12.94 -19.27
N TYR A 190 -10.61 12.70 -18.19
CA TYR A 190 -10.99 13.74 -17.24
C TYR A 190 -10.19 13.59 -15.94
N HIS A 191 -9.99 14.72 -15.28
CA HIS A 191 -9.47 14.80 -13.92
C HIS A 191 -10.62 15.15 -12.97
N THR A 192 -10.44 14.84 -11.69
CA THR A 192 -11.28 15.42 -10.65
C THR A 192 -11.07 16.93 -10.60
N THR A 193 -12.13 17.67 -10.26
CA THR A 193 -11.99 19.09 -9.95
C THR A 193 -11.56 19.27 -8.50
N GLY A 194 -10.93 20.40 -8.16
CA GLY A 194 -10.60 20.68 -6.74
C GLY A 194 -11.82 20.69 -5.83
N LEU A 195 -13.02 20.98 -6.36
CA LEU A 195 -14.27 20.87 -5.60
C LEU A 195 -14.65 19.40 -5.36
N ASP A 196 -14.40 18.51 -6.31
CA ASP A 196 -14.59 17.07 -6.12
C ASP A 196 -13.63 16.57 -5.04
N ASP A 197 -12.35 16.94 -5.11
CA ASP A 197 -11.33 16.51 -4.15
C ASP A 197 -11.71 16.93 -2.71
N LEU A 198 -12.09 18.20 -2.53
CA LEU A 198 -12.55 18.72 -1.23
C LEU A 198 -13.79 17.98 -0.70
N ARG A 199 -14.74 17.62 -1.57
CA ARG A 199 -15.91 16.83 -1.18
C ARG A 199 -15.53 15.43 -0.72
N HIS A 200 -14.59 14.77 -1.41
CA HIS A 200 -14.14 13.44 -1.01
C HIS A 200 -13.41 13.48 0.34
N ILE A 201 -12.52 14.46 0.55
CA ILE A 201 -11.82 14.67 1.82
C ILE A 201 -12.81 14.93 2.96
N ALA A 202 -13.74 15.86 2.77
CA ALA A 202 -14.73 16.21 3.79
C ALA A 202 -15.65 15.02 4.13
N THR A 203 -16.13 14.30 3.11
CA THR A 203 -16.98 13.13 3.30
C THR A 203 -16.23 12.02 4.05
N ALA A 204 -14.99 11.72 3.64
CA ALA A 204 -14.19 10.72 4.33
C ALA A 204 -13.94 11.10 5.79
N ARG A 205 -13.66 12.37 6.09
CA ARG A 205 -13.47 12.85 7.46
C ARG A 205 -14.72 12.66 8.33
N LEU A 206 -15.91 12.87 7.77
CA LEU A 206 -17.19 12.69 8.47
C LEU A 206 -17.56 11.22 8.68
N VAL A 207 -17.29 10.36 7.69
CA VAL A 207 -17.65 8.93 7.74
C VAL A 207 -16.67 8.13 8.59
N LEU A 208 -15.36 8.39 8.44
CA LEU A 208 -14.29 7.69 9.14
C LEU A 208 -14.00 8.36 10.49
N ASP A 209 -14.97 8.37 11.40
CA ASP A 209 -14.81 8.99 12.73
C ASP A 209 -13.76 8.30 13.63
N ASN A 210 -13.38 7.05 13.31
CA ASN A 210 -12.49 6.21 14.10
C ASN A 210 -11.06 6.07 13.52
N ILE A 211 -10.76 6.69 12.37
CA ILE A 211 -9.41 6.79 11.83
C ILE A 211 -8.84 8.17 12.16
N PRO A 212 -7.73 8.29 12.88
CA PRO A 212 -7.35 9.56 13.51
C PRO A 212 -6.99 10.64 12.48
N HIS A 213 -6.36 10.27 11.37
CA HIS A 213 -5.85 11.24 10.39
C HIS A 213 -6.46 11.04 9.00
N VAL A 214 -6.68 12.16 8.29
CA VAL A 214 -6.89 12.19 6.84
C VAL A 214 -5.67 12.90 6.25
N LYS A 215 -4.93 12.23 5.36
CA LYS A 215 -3.73 12.77 4.70
C LYS A 215 -4.10 13.09 3.26
N ALA A 216 -4.19 14.38 2.93
CA ALA A 216 -4.51 14.90 1.60
C ALA A 216 -3.60 16.08 1.25
#